data_AF-A0A1H7RCP1-F1
#
_entry.id   AF-A0A1H7RCP1-F1
#
_cell.length_a   1.000
_cell.length_b   1.000
_cell.length_c   1.000
_cell.angle_alpha   90.00
_cell.angle_beta   90.00
_cell.angle_gamma   90.00
#
_symmetry.space_group_name_H-M   'P 1'
#
loop_
_entity.id
_entity.type
_entity.pdbx_description
1 polymer ?
#
loop_
_entity_poly.entity_id
_entity_poly.type
_entity_poly.pdbx_seq_one_letter_code
_entity_poly.pdbx_strand_id
1 'polypeptide(L)'
;MSLKKKIIPLVFLVFALTLVGCGDDIPADTKAENTVQNDVVEESDSLYTNDERGISISPNMEWQFESESKSDNLNIVLKHNKLKAIVSSVSPTRSFEDIKKELMKGSGDVAVLSDEADYLSYQSKLKKAVRTDVYFREHNDEQNVIMIFMSSSENYQENQEKIESLVSHTELN
;
A
#
# COMPACT_ATOMS: atom_id res chain seq x y z
N MET A 1 14.31 70.21 -5.63
CA MET A 1 14.18 70.02 -7.09
C MET A 1 13.29 68.80 -7.30
N SER A 2 12.12 69.03 -7.91
CA SER A 2 11.08 68.07 -8.26
C SER A 2 11.57 67.04 -9.29
N LEU A 3 11.06 65.78 -9.26
CA LEU A 3 10.33 65.17 -10.40
C LEU A 3 9.90 63.70 -10.12
N LYS A 4 8.60 63.55 -9.82
CA LYS A 4 7.57 62.63 -10.39
C LYS A 4 7.81 61.09 -10.36
N LYS A 5 7.00 60.35 -9.57
CA LYS A 5 5.81 59.50 -9.96
C LYS A 5 6.16 58.34 -10.92
N LYS A 6 5.80 57.06 -10.68
CA LYS A 6 4.48 56.37 -10.69
C LYS A 6 4.72 54.95 -10.09
N ILE A 7 4.01 54.33 -9.14
CA ILE A 7 2.58 53.99 -8.93
C ILE A 7 1.99 53.08 -10.05
N ILE A 8 1.68 51.82 -9.64
CA ILE A 8 0.58 50.90 -10.07
C ILE A 8 0.81 50.00 -11.33
N PRO A 9 0.29 48.74 -11.39
CA PRO A 9 -0.09 47.79 -10.32
C PRO A 9 0.11 46.29 -10.63
N LEU A 10 0.01 45.52 -9.55
CA LEU A 10 -0.49 44.14 -9.43
C LEU A 10 -1.91 44.01 -10.02
N VAL A 11 -2.07 43.60 -11.29
CA VAL A 11 -3.32 43.06 -11.85
C VAL A 11 -2.97 42.07 -12.96
N PHE A 12 -3.01 40.77 -12.65
CA PHE A 12 -3.31 39.72 -13.61
C PHE A 12 -4.33 38.78 -12.98
N LEU A 13 -5.51 39.36 -12.75
CA LEU A 13 -6.78 38.65 -12.78
C LEU A 13 -7.15 38.47 -14.27
N VAL A 14 -7.93 37.44 -14.57
CA VAL A 14 -8.48 37.05 -15.89
C VAL A 14 -7.67 35.96 -16.60
N PHE A 15 -7.88 34.72 -16.15
CA PHE A 15 -8.02 33.57 -17.05
C PHE A 15 -9.40 32.98 -16.82
N ALA A 16 -10.40 33.69 -17.34
CA ALA A 16 -11.73 33.16 -17.53
C ALA A 16 -11.88 32.85 -19.03
N LEU A 17 -12.48 31.70 -19.30
CA LEU A 17 -13.20 31.35 -20.53
C LEU A 17 -12.32 30.98 -21.74
N THR A 18 -12.03 29.69 -21.84
CA THR A 18 -12.33 28.95 -23.07
C THR A 18 -12.99 27.63 -22.71
N LEU A 19 -14.32 27.65 -22.54
CA LEU A 19 -15.13 26.48 -22.85
C LEU A 19 -15.04 26.30 -24.37
N VAL A 20 -14.30 25.29 -24.81
CA VAL A 20 -14.48 24.72 -26.15
C VAL A 20 -15.28 23.45 -25.95
N GLY A 21 -16.60 23.56 -26.10
CA GLY A 21 -17.43 22.42 -26.40
C GLY A 21 -17.21 22.04 -27.86
N CYS A 22 -16.59 20.88 -28.10
CA CYS A 22 -16.86 20.05 -29.26
C CYS A 22 -17.75 18.93 -28.72
N GLY A 23 -19.01 18.79 -29.13
CA GLY A 23 -19.46 18.73 -30.51
C GLY A 23 -19.48 17.24 -30.87
N ASP A 24 -20.61 16.60 -30.59
CA ASP A 24 -20.91 15.24 -31.06
C ASP A 24 -20.80 15.23 -32.59
N ASP A 25 -19.85 14.47 -33.11
CA ASP A 25 -19.92 13.90 -34.45
C ASP A 25 -19.15 12.57 -34.45
N ILE A 26 -19.92 11.49 -34.56
CA ILE A 26 -19.45 10.16 -34.92
C ILE A 26 -19.05 10.20 -36.39
N PRO A 27 -17.86 9.68 -36.74
CA PRO A 27 -17.80 8.78 -37.88
C PRO A 27 -17.00 7.50 -37.59
N ALA A 28 -17.46 6.46 -38.27
CA ALA A 28 -16.99 5.10 -38.22
C ALA A 28 -15.56 4.89 -38.77
N ASP A 29 -14.99 3.77 -38.30
CA ASP A 29 -13.95 2.94 -38.89
C ASP A 29 -12.61 3.58 -39.26
N THR A 30 -11.60 3.31 -38.44
CA THR A 30 -10.29 2.84 -38.93
C THR A 30 -9.61 1.98 -37.86
N LYS A 31 -9.39 0.70 -38.18
CA LYS A 31 -8.47 -0.21 -37.50
C LYS A 31 -7.03 0.29 -37.65
N ALA A 32 -6.33 0.50 -36.54
CA ALA A 32 -5.12 -0.25 -36.17
C ALA A 32 -4.35 0.44 -35.02
N GLU A 33 -3.78 -0.43 -34.17
CA GLU A 33 -2.58 -0.23 -33.34
C GLU A 33 -2.77 0.08 -31.84
N ASN A 34 -2.11 -0.78 -31.05
CA ASN A 34 -2.07 -0.84 -29.60
C ASN A 34 -1.80 0.53 -28.95
N THR A 35 -2.59 0.91 -27.94
CA THR A 35 -2.17 1.63 -26.73
C THR A 35 -3.33 1.63 -25.73
N VAL A 36 -3.09 1.02 -24.56
CA VAL A 36 -3.58 1.41 -23.22
C VAL A 36 -4.98 2.06 -23.18
N GLN A 37 -6.03 1.24 -23.03
CA GLN A 37 -7.22 1.65 -22.27
C GLN A 37 -6.88 1.33 -20.81
N ASN A 38 -6.46 2.30 -19.98
CA ASN A 38 -7.36 3.22 -19.27
C ASN A 38 -8.63 2.50 -18.82
N ASP A 39 -8.43 1.61 -17.85
CA ASP A 39 -9.49 1.19 -16.95
C ASP A 39 -10.15 2.44 -16.37
N VAL A 40 -11.42 2.58 -16.70
CA VAL A 40 -12.37 3.38 -15.96
C VAL A 40 -12.24 2.93 -14.50
N VAL A 41 -11.84 3.84 -13.62
CA VAL A 41 -11.86 3.60 -12.17
C VAL A 41 -13.33 3.44 -11.80
N GLU A 42 -13.84 2.21 -11.86
CA GLU A 42 -14.94 1.80 -11.01
C GLU A 42 -14.48 2.06 -9.57
N GLU A 43 -15.29 2.77 -8.78
CA GLU A 43 -15.09 2.83 -7.34
C GLU A 43 -15.12 1.39 -6.83
N SER A 44 -13.94 0.80 -6.60
CA SER A 44 -13.86 -0.58 -6.16
C SER A 44 -14.27 -0.65 -4.69
N ASP A 45 -15.25 -1.49 -4.38
CA ASP A 45 -15.71 -1.78 -3.02
C ASP A 45 -14.64 -2.49 -2.16
N SER A 46 -13.42 -2.70 -2.69
CA SER A 46 -12.26 -3.25 -1.96
C SER A 46 -10.96 -2.56 -2.38
N LEU A 47 -10.00 -2.47 -1.46
CA LEU A 47 -8.60 -2.11 -1.78
C LEU A 47 -7.90 -3.25 -2.52
N TYR A 48 -8.24 -4.49 -2.18
CA TYR A 48 -7.72 -5.69 -2.81
C TYR A 48 -8.63 -6.89 -2.51
N THR A 49 -8.82 -7.79 -3.48
CA THR A 49 -9.51 -9.06 -3.27
C THR A 49 -8.82 -10.19 -4.04
N ASN A 50 -8.70 -11.35 -3.41
CA ASN A 50 -8.25 -12.60 -4.01
C ASN A 50 -9.09 -13.76 -3.49
N ASP A 51 -10.08 -14.15 -4.28
CA ASP A 51 -11.03 -15.21 -3.92
C ASP A 51 -10.38 -16.58 -3.83
N GLU A 52 -9.38 -16.88 -4.70
CA GLU A 52 -8.65 -18.15 -4.69
C GLU A 52 -7.95 -18.40 -3.34
N ARG A 53 -7.50 -17.32 -2.71
CA ARG A 53 -6.77 -17.35 -1.45
C ARG A 53 -7.61 -16.83 -0.28
N GLY A 54 -8.91 -16.58 -0.48
CA GLY A 54 -9.82 -16.09 0.55
C GLY A 54 -9.33 -14.83 1.28
N ILE A 55 -8.65 -13.91 0.59
CA ILE A 55 -8.14 -12.67 1.19
C ILE A 55 -8.91 -11.50 0.59
N SER A 56 -9.55 -10.70 1.43
CA SER A 56 -10.14 -9.42 1.03
C SER A 56 -9.66 -8.31 1.95
N ILE A 57 -9.39 -7.14 1.38
CA ILE A 57 -8.98 -5.94 2.10
C ILE A 57 -9.96 -4.85 1.74
N SER A 58 -10.78 -4.45 2.72
CA SER A 58 -11.78 -3.40 2.52
C SER A 58 -11.12 -2.06 2.15
N PRO A 59 -11.85 -1.13 1.53
CA PRO A 59 -11.30 0.17 1.14
C PRO A 59 -10.74 0.90 2.35
N ASN A 60 -9.49 1.32 2.23
CA ASN A 60 -8.83 2.18 3.19
C ASN A 60 -8.13 3.27 2.40
N MET A 61 -8.63 4.51 2.50
CA MET A 61 -8.21 5.65 1.65
C MET A 61 -6.72 5.98 1.76
N GLU A 62 -6.03 5.44 2.75
CA GLU A 62 -4.63 5.76 3.04
C GLU A 62 -3.65 4.75 2.44
N TRP A 63 -4.11 3.54 2.15
CA TRP A 63 -3.27 2.47 1.60
C TRP A 63 -3.44 2.36 0.09
N GLN A 64 -2.33 2.08 -0.58
CA GLN A 64 -2.29 1.90 -2.03
C GLN A 64 -1.74 0.51 -2.35
N PHE A 65 -2.39 -0.19 -3.26
CA PHE A 65 -1.84 -1.39 -3.86
C PHE A 65 -0.57 -1.05 -4.68
N GLU A 66 0.52 -1.77 -4.42
CA GLU A 66 1.80 -1.58 -5.12
C GLU A 66 2.05 -2.72 -6.11
N SER A 67 1.90 -3.98 -5.67
CA SER A 67 2.12 -5.13 -6.54
C SER A 67 1.55 -6.42 -5.96
N GLU A 68 1.37 -7.41 -6.84
CA GLU A 68 1.06 -8.78 -6.48
C GLU A 68 2.05 -9.72 -7.17
N SER A 69 2.46 -10.77 -6.46
CA SER A 69 3.14 -11.92 -7.05
C SER A 69 2.41 -13.20 -6.64
N LYS A 70 1.97 -13.95 -7.64
CA LYS A 70 1.41 -15.29 -7.51
C LYS A 70 2.45 -16.31 -7.95
N SER A 71 3.08 -16.98 -6.98
CA SER A 71 3.83 -18.20 -7.20
C SER A 71 3.15 -19.32 -6.41
N ASP A 72 3.89 -20.11 -5.63
CA ASP A 72 3.32 -21.09 -4.70
C ASP A 72 2.51 -20.40 -3.58
N ASN A 73 2.92 -19.17 -3.24
CA ASN A 73 2.29 -18.31 -2.25
C ASN A 73 1.85 -17.00 -2.89
N LEU A 74 0.71 -16.48 -2.46
CA LEU A 74 0.31 -15.11 -2.72
C LEU A 74 1.20 -14.15 -1.94
N ASN A 75 1.68 -13.10 -2.60
CA ASN A 75 2.39 -11.99 -1.97
C ASN A 75 1.84 -10.68 -2.51
N ILE A 76 1.22 -9.88 -1.64
CA ILE A 76 0.67 -8.57 -1.96
C ILE A 76 1.51 -7.53 -1.25
N VAL A 77 1.92 -6.49 -1.98
CA VAL A 77 2.60 -5.33 -1.41
C VAL A 77 1.65 -4.15 -1.44
N LEU A 78 1.44 -3.55 -0.28
CA LEU A 78 0.67 -2.34 -0.07
C LEU A 78 1.60 -1.26 0.51
N LYS A 79 1.30 0.00 0.22
CA LYS A 79 2.09 1.13 0.73
C LYS A 79 1.21 2.26 1.26
N HIS A 80 1.72 2.92 2.29
CA HIS A 80 1.25 4.21 2.77
C HIS A 80 2.48 5.09 3.04
N ASN A 81 2.73 6.11 2.21
CA ASN A 81 3.94 6.94 2.30
C ASN A 81 5.23 6.09 2.34
N LYS A 82 5.92 6.03 3.49
CA LYS A 82 7.14 5.24 3.71
C LYS A 82 6.88 3.92 4.45
N LEU A 83 5.65 3.66 4.88
CA LEU A 83 5.21 2.41 5.45
C LEU A 83 4.91 1.43 4.32
N LYS A 84 5.47 0.23 4.40
CA LYS A 84 5.16 -0.88 3.50
C LYS A 84 4.49 -2.00 4.29
N ALA A 85 3.48 -2.62 3.70
CA ALA A 85 2.89 -3.86 4.18
C ALA A 85 3.05 -4.95 3.12
N ILE A 86 3.37 -6.16 3.57
CA ILE A 86 3.38 -7.37 2.75
C ILE A 86 2.36 -8.32 3.35
N VAL A 87 1.32 -8.67 2.59
CA VAL A 87 0.36 -9.71 2.96
C VAL A 87 0.70 -10.95 2.16
N SER A 88 0.99 -12.05 2.86
CA SER A 88 1.48 -13.28 2.22
C SER A 88 0.73 -14.49 2.73
N SER A 89 0.33 -15.38 1.81
CA SER A 89 -0.14 -16.73 2.19
C SER A 89 1.08 -17.61 2.48
N VAL A 90 0.97 -18.50 3.46
CA VAL A 90 2.02 -19.47 3.79
C VAL A 90 1.40 -20.84 4.02
N SER A 91 2.18 -21.90 3.77
CA SER A 91 1.72 -23.28 3.99
C SER A 91 1.24 -23.50 5.43
N PRO A 92 0.15 -24.27 5.64
CA PRO A 92 -0.45 -24.48 6.96
C PRO A 92 0.42 -25.38 7.84
N THR A 93 1.33 -26.16 7.23
CA THR A 93 2.28 -27.01 7.95
C THR A 93 3.45 -26.23 8.53
N ARG A 94 3.57 -24.93 8.21
CA ARG A 94 4.66 -24.07 8.70
C ARG A 94 4.22 -23.40 9.99
N SER A 95 4.92 -23.70 11.07
CA SER A 95 4.67 -23.05 12.35
C SER A 95 5.08 -21.58 12.29
N PHE A 96 4.39 -20.71 13.04
CA PHE A 96 4.80 -19.31 13.14
C PHE A 96 6.22 -19.18 13.71
N GLU A 97 6.64 -20.05 14.63
CA GLU A 97 8.00 -20.09 15.15
C GLU A 97 9.07 -20.30 14.06
N ASP A 98 8.80 -21.14 13.07
CA ASP A 98 9.72 -21.34 11.96
C ASP A 98 9.77 -20.11 11.03
N ILE A 99 8.62 -19.47 10.83
CA ILE A 99 8.52 -18.21 10.08
C ILE A 99 9.30 -17.10 10.79
N LYS A 100 9.14 -16.94 12.11
CA LYS A 100 9.88 -15.95 12.92
C LYS A 100 11.39 -16.09 12.73
N LYS A 101 11.92 -17.32 12.82
CA LYS A 101 13.35 -17.60 12.64
C LYS A 101 13.85 -17.18 11.26
N GLU A 102 13.09 -17.48 10.21
CA GLU A 102 13.45 -17.10 8.85
C GLU A 102 13.42 -15.58 8.63
N LEU A 103 12.39 -14.91 9.12
CA LEU A 103 12.26 -13.45 9.03
C LEU A 103 13.41 -12.74 9.76
N MET A 104 13.73 -13.16 10.99
CA MET A 104 14.86 -12.60 11.74
C MET A 104 16.19 -12.89 11.05
N LYS A 105 16.41 -14.11 10.55
CA LYS A 105 17.63 -14.46 9.81
C LYS A 105 17.79 -13.61 8.55
N GLY A 106 16.72 -13.37 7.80
CA GLY A 106 16.72 -12.53 6.60
C GLY A 106 16.95 -11.04 6.90
N SER A 107 16.63 -10.60 8.12
CA SER A 107 16.74 -9.19 8.55
C SER A 107 18.12 -8.81 9.12
N GLY A 108 19.02 -9.78 9.33
CA GLY A 108 20.33 -9.55 9.91
C GLY A 108 20.30 -9.36 11.43
N ASP A 109 21.10 -8.44 11.96
CA ASP A 109 21.13 -8.17 13.40
C ASP A 109 19.92 -7.32 13.83
N VAL A 110 19.10 -7.90 14.70
CA VAL A 110 17.84 -7.32 15.17
C VAL A 110 17.75 -7.32 16.69
N ALA A 111 16.94 -6.41 17.23
CA ALA A 111 16.46 -6.44 18.60
C ALA A 111 14.97 -6.82 18.59
N VAL A 112 14.63 -7.93 19.23
CA VAL A 112 13.22 -8.34 19.41
C VAL A 112 12.61 -7.45 20.48
N LEU A 113 11.44 -6.87 20.19
CA LEU A 113 10.70 -5.98 21.09
C LEU A 113 9.41 -6.61 21.64
N SER A 114 8.72 -7.44 20.84
CA SER A 114 7.66 -8.33 21.32
C SER A 114 7.72 -9.66 20.58
N ASP A 115 7.36 -10.73 21.27
CA ASP A 115 7.32 -12.10 20.75
C ASP A 115 6.15 -12.83 21.43
N GLU A 116 5.04 -12.90 20.71
CA GLU A 116 3.76 -13.43 21.15
C GLU A 116 3.32 -14.60 20.25
N ALA A 117 2.22 -15.26 20.57
CA ALA A 117 1.78 -16.47 19.88
C ALA A 117 1.44 -16.23 18.39
N ASP A 118 0.93 -15.05 18.05
CA ASP A 118 0.46 -14.64 16.73
C ASP A 118 1.06 -13.30 16.27
N TYR A 119 1.97 -12.73 17.05
CA TYR A 119 2.62 -11.46 16.76
C TYR A 119 4.13 -11.50 17.05
N LEU A 120 4.93 -10.98 16.12
CA LEU A 120 6.36 -10.75 16.31
C LEU A 120 6.66 -9.30 15.96
N SER A 121 7.49 -8.67 16.78
CA SER A 121 7.90 -7.31 16.55
C SER A 121 9.38 -7.12 16.85
N TYR A 122 10.13 -6.61 15.89
CA TYR A 122 11.58 -6.41 16.03
C TYR A 122 12.05 -5.13 15.35
N GLN A 123 13.30 -4.75 15.62
CA GLN A 123 13.94 -3.58 15.01
C GLN A 123 15.35 -3.94 14.55
N SER A 124 15.72 -3.54 13.34
CA SER A 124 17.09 -3.74 12.83
C SER A 124 18.08 -2.81 13.54
N LYS A 125 19.31 -3.28 13.76
CA LYS A 125 20.39 -2.48 14.40
C LYS A 125 21.21 -1.66 13.40
N LEU A 126 20.66 -1.38 12.22
CA LEU A 126 21.30 -0.56 11.20
C LEU A 126 21.27 0.92 11.61
N LYS A 127 22.18 1.72 11.03
CA LYS A 127 22.20 3.20 11.24
C LYS A 127 20.84 3.85 10.92
N LYS A 128 20.14 3.34 9.90
CA LYS A 128 18.74 3.65 9.64
C LYS A 128 17.91 2.45 10.06
N ALA A 129 17.54 2.42 11.34
CA ALA A 129 16.81 1.31 11.92
C ALA A 129 15.42 1.19 11.30
N VAL A 130 15.05 -0.03 10.91
CA VAL A 130 13.71 -0.38 10.42
C VAL A 130 13.01 -1.16 11.52
N ARG A 131 11.80 -0.70 11.84
CA ARG A 131 10.87 -1.37 12.74
C ARG A 131 9.97 -2.27 11.90
N THR A 132 9.90 -3.55 12.29
CA THR A 132 9.10 -4.56 11.61
C THR A 132 8.13 -5.19 12.58
N ASP A 133 6.86 -5.23 12.17
CA ASP A 133 5.78 -5.91 12.87
C ASP A 133 5.23 -7.01 11.97
N VAL A 134 4.99 -8.18 12.55
CA VAL A 134 4.53 -9.37 11.84
C VAL A 134 3.32 -9.93 12.57
N TYR A 135 2.18 -9.95 11.89
CA TYR A 135 0.97 -10.59 12.39
C TYR A 135 0.79 -11.91 11.66
N PHE A 136 0.50 -12.96 12.40
CA PHE A 136 0.21 -14.29 11.88
C PHE A 136 -1.26 -14.62 12.16
N ARG A 137 -1.96 -15.13 11.15
CA ARG A 137 -3.33 -15.59 11.28
C ARG A 137 -3.44 -16.97 10.66
N GLU A 138 -3.90 -17.93 11.45
CA GLU A 138 -4.40 -19.18 10.90
C GLU A 138 -5.65 -18.88 10.06
N HIS A 139 -5.75 -19.47 8.88
CA HIS A 139 -6.86 -19.19 7.95
C HIS A 139 -7.70 -20.43 7.69
N ASN A 140 -7.14 -21.43 7.00
CA ASN A 140 -7.85 -22.67 6.68
C ASN A 140 -6.85 -23.84 6.54
N ASP A 141 -7.36 -25.01 6.19
CA ASP A 141 -6.56 -26.23 6.06
C ASP A 141 -5.52 -26.17 4.90
N GLU A 142 -5.60 -25.16 4.03
CA GLU A 142 -4.73 -25.02 2.86
C GLU A 142 -3.63 -23.96 3.05
N GLN A 143 -3.81 -23.01 3.98
CA GLN A 143 -2.86 -21.91 4.20
C GLN A 143 -3.11 -21.15 5.50
N ASN A 144 -2.05 -20.47 5.94
CA ASN A 144 -2.10 -19.38 6.92
C ASN A 144 -1.76 -18.06 6.21
N VAL A 145 -1.96 -16.93 6.90
CA VAL A 145 -1.63 -15.60 6.38
C VAL A 145 -0.66 -14.89 7.33
N ILE A 146 0.35 -14.24 6.75
CA ILE A 146 1.21 -13.31 7.46
C ILE A 146 1.07 -11.90 6.90
N MET A 147 1.05 -10.91 7.78
CA MET A 147 1.09 -9.50 7.42
C MET A 147 2.34 -8.87 8.03
N ILE A 148 3.27 -8.42 7.18
CA ILE A 148 4.55 -7.84 7.58
C ILE A 148 4.51 -6.34 7.31
N PHE A 149 4.67 -5.53 8.34
CA PHE A 149 4.73 -4.08 8.25
C PHE A 149 6.14 -3.59 8.49
N MET A 150 6.64 -2.70 7.63
CA MET A 150 7.99 -2.15 7.72
C MET A 150 7.94 -0.63 7.66
N SER A 151 8.49 0.03 8.68
CA SER A 151 8.66 1.47 8.71
C SER A 151 10.04 1.84 9.26
N SER A 152 10.54 3.01 8.91
CA SER A 152 11.68 3.60 9.63
C SER A 152 11.30 3.78 11.10
N SER A 153 12.19 3.41 12.01
CA SER A 153 11.90 3.44 13.46
C SER A 153 11.49 4.83 13.95
N GLU A 154 12.04 5.89 13.34
CA GLU A 154 11.71 7.30 13.62
C GLU A 154 10.24 7.65 13.37
N ASN A 155 9.59 6.99 12.40
CA ASN A 155 8.20 7.29 12.01
C ASN A 155 7.23 6.21 12.50
N TYR A 156 7.69 5.20 13.26
CA TYR A 156 6.85 4.05 13.58
C TYR A 156 5.64 4.43 14.44
N GLN A 157 5.82 5.30 15.43
CA GLN A 157 4.74 5.73 16.32
C GLN A 157 3.59 6.42 15.54
N GLU A 158 3.92 7.22 14.53
CA GLU A 158 2.92 7.88 13.66
C GLU A 158 2.21 6.89 12.72
N ASN A 159 2.84 5.75 12.44
CA ASN A 159 2.30 4.72 11.55
C ASN A 159 1.48 3.65 12.28
N GLN A 160 1.50 3.61 13.61
CA GLN A 160 0.89 2.52 14.38
C GLN A 160 -0.61 2.39 14.08
N GLU A 161 -1.35 3.50 14.08
CA GLU A 161 -2.77 3.51 13.73
C GLU A 161 -3.03 2.99 12.31
N LYS A 162 -2.11 3.23 11.36
CA LYS A 162 -2.24 2.77 9.97
C LYS A 162 -2.00 1.27 9.83
N ILE A 163 -1.08 0.73 10.63
CA ILE A 163 -0.82 -0.71 10.74
C ILE A 163 -2.07 -1.40 11.29
N GLU A 164 -2.57 -0.96 12.44
CA GLU A 164 -3.76 -1.52 13.10
C GLU A 164 -5.00 -1.39 12.21
N SER A 165 -5.14 -0.26 11.50
CA SER A 165 -6.19 -0.05 10.51
C SER A 165 -6.13 -1.10 9.39
N LEU A 166 -4.97 -1.35 8.77
CA LEU A 166 -4.90 -2.36 7.70
C LEU A 166 -5.18 -3.78 8.22
N VAL A 167 -4.65 -4.13 9.39
CA VAL A 167 -4.90 -5.42 10.04
C VAL A 167 -6.39 -5.65 10.28
N SER A 168 -7.12 -4.63 10.74
CA SER A 168 -8.57 -4.73 11.00
C SER A 168 -9.44 -4.74 9.74
N HIS A 169 -8.96 -4.19 8.61
CA HIS A 169 -9.67 -4.20 7.32
C HIS A 169 -9.31 -5.41 6.45
N THR A 170 -8.41 -6.27 6.92
CA THR A 170 -8.05 -7.50 6.22
C THR A 170 -8.92 -8.65 6.74
N GLU A 171 -9.79 -9.14 5.88
CA GLU A 171 -10.69 -10.27 6.12
C GLU A 171 -10.14 -11.54 5.47
N LEU A 172 -10.34 -12.65 6.17
CA LEU A 172 -9.96 -13.99 5.74
C LEU A 172 -11.24 -14.82 5.62
N ASN A 173 -11.57 -15.23 4.40
CA ASN A 173 -12.83 -15.86 4.02
C ASN A 173 -12.67 -17.36 3.74
#